data_AF-A0A7C7GDV6-F1
#
_entry.id   AF-A0A7C7GDV6-F1
#
_cell.length_a   1.000
_cell.length_b   1.000
_cell.length_c   1.000
_cell.angle_alpha   90.00
_cell.angle_beta   90.00
_cell.angle_gamma   90.00
#
_symmetry.space_group_name_H-M   'P 1'
#
loop_
_entity.id
_entity.type
_entity.pdbx_description
1 polymer ?
#
loop_
_entity_poly.entity_id
_entity_poly.type
_entity_poly.pdbx_seq_one_letter_code
_entity_poly.pdbx_strand_id
1 'polypeptide(L)'
;MLTSFIQIKYTEGKYALREIYLNTEHIVAMTSHILDSPVLNERNMPHNLDDRISFTKVFVNIGSESLEVIVIGTPDVIERRLFSSKKRLLRG
;
A
#
# COMPACT_ATOMS: atom_id res chain seq x y z
N MET A 1 9.90 -8.78 10.85
CA MET A 1 10.46 -7.42 10.75
C MET A 1 9.33 -6.48 10.35
N LEU A 2 9.15 -5.35 11.04
CA LEU A 2 8.11 -4.37 10.72
C LEU A 2 8.66 -3.31 9.76
N THR A 3 7.92 -2.99 8.71
CA THR A 3 8.26 -1.95 7.73
C THR A 3 7.16 -0.91 7.67
N SER A 4 7.51 0.38 7.70
CA SER A 4 6.53 1.47 7.65
C SER A 4 6.09 1.82 6.23
N PHE A 5 4.79 2.04 6.08
CA PHE A 5 4.15 2.47 4.85
C PHE A 5 3.13 3.55 5.15
N ILE A 6 2.84 4.38 4.15
CA ILE A 6 1.72 5.31 4.21
C ILE A 6 0.52 4.63 3.58
N GLN A 7 -0.46 4.31 4.40
CA GLN A 7 -1.77 3.84 3.99
C GLN A 7 -2.62 5.03 3.56
N ILE A 8 -3.39 4.84 2.49
CA ILE A 8 -4.54 5.69 2.17
C ILE A 8 -5.81 4.95 2.54
N LYS A 9 -6.69 5.60 3.29
CA LYS A 9 -8.00 5.06 3.67
C LYS A 9 -9.09 6.06 3.33
N TYR A 10 -10.14 5.59 2.67
CA TYR A 10 -11.35 6.37 2.46
C TYR A 10 -12.28 6.20 3.66
N THR A 11 -12.67 7.29 4.30
CA THR A 11 -13.59 7.28 5.46
C THR A 11 -14.44 8.55 5.39
N GLU A 12 -15.77 8.40 5.52
CA GLU A 12 -16.72 9.54 5.58
C GLU A 12 -16.58 10.54 4.42
N GLY A 13 -16.34 10.07 3.20
CA GLY A 13 -16.24 10.94 2.03
C GLY A 13 -14.85 11.58 1.82
N LYS A 14 -13.87 11.28 2.67
CA LYS A 14 -12.52 11.87 2.60
C LYS A 14 -11.43 10.81 2.59
N TYR A 15 -10.33 11.10 1.91
CA TYR A 15 -9.12 10.29 2.01
C TYR A 15 -8.27 10.77 3.19
N ALA A 16 -7.91 9.84 4.07
CA ALA A 16 -6.97 10.05 5.14
C ALA A 16 -5.68 9.27 4.86
N LEU A 17 -4.55 9.91 5.15
CA LEU A 17 -3.24 9.27 5.16
C LEU A 17 -2.92 8.83 6.57
N ARG A 18 -2.42 7.61 6.71
CA ARG A 18 -1.97 7.08 8.00
C ARG A 18 -0.68 6.31 7.81
N GLU A 19 0.28 6.52 8.70
CA GLU A 19 1.43 5.63 8.77
C GLU A 19 1.04 4.30 9.44
N ILE A 20 1.40 3.20 8.79
CA ILE A 20 1.16 1.84 9.26
C ILE A 20 2.45 1.04 9.22
N TYR A 21 2.52 0.01 10.05
CA TYR A 21 3.66 -0.90 10.13
C TYR A 21 3.18 -2.30 9.77
N LEU A 22 3.73 -2.87 8.68
CA LEU A 22 3.36 -4.19 8.21
C LEU A 22 4.47 -5.20 8.53
N ASN A 23 4.08 -6.39 9.00
CA ASN A 23 5.01 -7.50 9.15
C ASN A 23 5.22 -8.16 7.78
N THR A 24 6.45 -8.07 7.27
CA THR A 24 6.82 -8.58 5.94
C THR A 24 6.60 -10.09 5.79
N GLU A 25 6.61 -10.85 6.90
CA GLU A 25 6.48 -12.32 6.88
C GLU A 25 5.04 -12.79 6.64
N HIS A 26 4.08 -11.88 6.75
CA HIS A 26 2.66 -12.16 6.59
C HIS A 26 2.07 -11.57 5.31
N ILE A 27 2.90 -10.90 4.50
CA ILE A 27 2.46 -10.38 3.20
C ILE A 27 2.38 -11.54 2.22
N VAL A 28 1.18 -11.79 1.70
CA VAL A 28 0.92 -12.92 0.79
C VAL A 28 0.88 -12.48 -0.67
N ALA A 29 0.46 -11.26 -0.94
CA ALA A 29 0.38 -10.72 -2.30
C ALA A 29 0.46 -9.19 -2.31
N MET A 30 0.87 -8.65 -3.45
CA MET A 30 0.82 -7.23 -3.76
C MET A 30 0.32 -7.05 -5.19
N THR A 31 -0.54 -6.06 -5.42
CA THR A 31 -1.02 -5.73 -6.76
C THR A 31 -1.10 -4.23 -6.94
N SER A 32 -0.86 -3.75 -8.16
CA SER A 32 -1.08 -2.36 -8.51
C SER A 32 -2.55 -2.01 -8.30
N HIS A 33 -2.82 -0.90 -7.62
CA HIS A 33 -4.16 -0.41 -7.41
C HIS A 33 -4.32 0.95 -8.08
N ILE A 34 -5.38 1.06 -8.87
CA ILE A 34 -5.82 2.33 -9.43
C ILE A 34 -6.95 2.80 -8.52
N LEU A 35 -6.81 3.98 -7.92
CA LEU A 35 -7.93 4.61 -7.25
C LEU A 35 -8.87 5.12 -8.35
N ASP A 36 -10.09 4.57 -8.39
CA ASP A 36 -11.07 5.01 -9.37
C ASP A 36 -11.37 6.51 -9.20
N SER A 37 -11.20 7.22 -10.31
CA SER A 37 -11.02 8.67 -10.42
C SER A 37 -12.24 9.59 -10.21
N PRO A 38 -13.50 9.17 -9.96
CA PRO A 38 -14.54 10.18 -9.71
C PRO A 38 -14.28 11.03 -8.46
N VAL A 39 -13.65 10.44 -7.42
CA VAL A 39 -13.48 11.06 -6.10
C VAL A 39 -12.16 11.83 -5.98
N LEU A 40 -11.16 11.48 -6.79
CA LEU A 40 -9.87 12.20 -6.84
C LEU A 40 -10.01 13.59 -7.48
N ASN A 41 -10.97 13.77 -8.40
CA ASN A 41 -11.19 15.03 -9.11
C ASN A 41 -11.88 16.13 -8.27
N GLU A 42 -12.48 15.78 -7.12
CA GLU A 42 -13.25 16.72 -6.31
C GLU A 42 -12.63 16.92 -4.92
N ARG A 43 -11.60 17.78 -4.80
CA ARG A 43 -11.16 18.46 -3.55
C ARG A 43 -10.91 17.62 -2.28
N ASN A 44 -11.00 16.29 -2.34
CA ASN A 44 -10.92 15.39 -1.19
C ASN A 44 -9.61 14.61 -1.13
N MET A 45 -8.69 14.89 -2.06
CA MET A 45 -7.31 14.44 -1.97
C MET A 45 -6.62 15.27 -0.85
N PRO A 46 -5.90 14.62 0.08
CA PRO A 46 -5.09 15.36 1.04
C PRO A 46 -4.15 16.28 0.27
N HIS A 47 -4.10 17.57 0.66
CA HIS A 47 -3.54 18.71 -0.12
C HIS A 47 -2.09 18.56 -0.63
N ASN A 48 -1.39 17.47 -0.32
CA ASN A 48 0.02 17.22 -0.64
C ASN A 48 0.27 15.94 -1.45
N LEU A 49 -0.77 15.32 -2.03
CA LEU A 49 -0.62 14.14 -2.89
C LEU A 49 -0.63 14.58 -4.37
N ASP A 50 0.45 14.34 -5.11
CA ASP A 50 0.54 14.54 -6.57
C ASP A 50 -0.33 13.49 -7.29
N ASP A 51 -1.01 13.88 -8.37
CA ASP A 51 -1.83 13.00 -9.22
C ASP A 51 -1.02 11.84 -9.84
N ARG A 52 0.31 11.97 -9.90
CA ARG A 52 1.23 10.94 -10.41
C ARG A 52 1.53 9.82 -9.42
N ILE A 53 0.91 9.85 -8.24
CA ILE A 53 1.16 8.85 -7.21
C ILE A 53 0.47 7.54 -7.56
N SER A 54 1.26 6.47 -7.59
CA SER A 54 0.74 5.11 -7.75
C SER A 54 0.36 4.51 -6.40
N PHE A 55 -0.63 3.62 -6.40
CA PHE A 55 -1.06 2.89 -5.22
C PHE A 55 -0.82 1.40 -5.40
N THR A 56 -0.54 0.71 -4.30
CA THR A 56 -0.39 -0.74 -4.28
C THR A 56 -1.30 -1.30 -3.21
N LYS A 57 -2.11 -2.30 -3.57
CA LYS A 57 -2.88 -3.07 -2.61
C LYS A 57 -2.01 -4.23 -2.13
N VAL A 58 -1.84 -4.30 -0.81
CA VAL A 58 -1.08 -5.32 -0.10
C VAL A 58 -2.06 -6.21 0.65
N PHE A 59 -1.90 -7.51 0.48
CA PHE A 59 -2.68 -8.53 1.17
C PHE A 59 -1.84 -9.11 2.29
N VAL A 60 -2.36 -9.02 3.51
CA VAL A 60 -1.68 -9.50 4.73
C VAL A 60 -2.51 -10.61 5.35
N ASN A 61 -1.90 -11.75 5.60
CA ASN A 61 -2.53 -12.85 6.31
C ASN A 61 -2.36 -12.68 7.83
N ILE A 62 -3.48 -12.46 8.53
CA ILE A 62 -3.52 -12.31 10.00
C ILE A 62 -4.05 -13.59 10.69
N GLY A 63 -4.05 -14.73 9.99
CA GLY A 63 -4.45 -16.04 10.51
C GLY A 63 -5.72 -16.54 9.84
N SER A 64 -6.88 -16.22 10.42
CA SER A 64 -8.20 -16.63 9.90
C SER A 64 -8.76 -15.70 8.83
N GLU A 65 -8.19 -14.51 8.68
CA GLU A 65 -8.66 -13.48 7.76
C GLU A 65 -7.50 -12.88 6.96
N SER A 66 -7.84 -12.34 5.79
CA SER A 66 -6.91 -11.55 4.97
C SER A 66 -7.26 -10.08 5.13
N LEU A 67 -6.26 -9.28 5.53
CA LEU A 67 -6.36 -7.84 5.59
C LEU A 67 -5.89 -7.24 4.27
N GLU A 68 -6.75 -6.47 3.62
CA GLU A 68 -6.38 -5.67 2.46
C GLU A 68 -6.00 -4.26 2.87
N VAL A 69 -4.83 -3.81 2.42
CA VAL A 69 -4.30 -2.48 2.75
C VAL A 69 -3.84 -1.79 1.48
N ILE A 70 -4.29 -0.56 1.25
CA ILE A 70 -3.84 0.26 0.13
C ILE A 70 -2.74 1.19 0.62
N VAL A 71 -1.54 1.03 0.09
CA VAL A 71 -0.37 1.84 0.40
C VAL A 71 0.05 2.70 -0.78
N ILE A 72 0.72 3.81 -0.48
CA ILE A 72 1.28 4.71 -1.49
C ILE A 72 2.61 4.17 -2.00
N GLY A 73 2.72 4.03 -3.33
CA GLY A 73 3.90 3.57 -4.05
C GLY A 73 3.56 2.57 -5.15
N THR A 74 4.48 2.40 -6.10
CA THR A 74 4.40 1.31 -7.09
C THR A 74 4.77 -0.03 -6.44
N PRO A 75 4.30 -1.16 -6.98
CA PRO A 75 4.64 -2.48 -6.43
C PRO A 75 6.14 -2.70 -6.30
N ASP A 76 6.95 -2.24 -7.25
CA ASP A 76 8.41 -2.36 -7.22
C ASP A 76 9.06 -1.57 -6.07
N VAL A 77 8.54 -0.38 -5.76
CA VAL A 77 9.05 0.45 -4.64
C VAL A 77 8.71 -0.22 -3.32
N ILE A 78 7.48 -0.75 -3.19
CA ILE A 78 7.02 -1.46 -2.00
C ILE A 78 7.80 -2.76 -1.82
N GLU A 79 7.98 -3.56 -2.88
CA GLU A 79 8.79 -4.78 -2.87
C GLU A 79 10.22 -4.47 -2.39
N ARG A 80 10.87 -3.46 -2.96
CA ARG A 80 12.21 -3.06 -2.53
C ARG A 80 12.26 -2.68 -1.07
N ARG A 81 11.27 -1.96 -0.52
CA ARG A 81 11.22 -1.64 0.92
C ARG A 81 11.00 -2.88 1.79
N LEU A 82 10.18 -3.83 1.35
CA LEU A 82 9.89 -5.06 2.11
C LEU A 82 11.05 -6.04 2.13
N PHE A 83 11.76 -6.18 1.02
CA PHE A 83 12.77 -7.23 0.82
C PHE A 83 14.20 -6.71 0.70
N SER A 84 14.45 -5.41 0.93
CA SER A 84 15.81 -4.83 0.88
C SER A 84 16.80 -5.50 1.84
N SER A 85 16.33 -6.16 2.89
CA SER A 85 17.14 -6.94 3.84
C SER A 85 17.26 -8.43 3.51
N LYS A 86 16.42 -8.99 2.63
CA LYS A 86 16.42 -10.42 2.26
C LYS A 86 16.91 -10.57 0.82
N LYS A 87 18.15 -11.07 0.63
CA LYS A 87 18.71 -11.43 -0.69
C LYS A 87 17.67 -12.26 -1.46
N ARG A 88 17.19 -11.70 -2.57
CA ARG A 88 16.20 -12.32 -3.44
C ARG A 88 16.81 -13.55 -4.12
N LEU A 89 16.50 -14.75 -3.61
CA LEU A 89 16.74 -15.98 -4.34
C LEU A 89 15.67 -16.09 -5.41
N LEU A 90 16.02 -15.65 -6.63
CA LEU A 90 15.25 -16.00 -7.82
C LEU A 90 15.38 -17.52 -7.98
N ARG A 91 14.31 -18.26 -7.70
CA ARG A 91 14.21 -19.65 -8.15
C ARG A 91 13.63 -19.60 -9.56
N GLY A 92 14.47 -20.02 -10.51
CA GLY A 92 14.09 -20.20 -11.92
C GLY A 92 13.08 -21.32 -12.09
#